data_AF-A0A7J3ZIJ4-F1
#
_entry.id   AF-A0A7J3ZIJ4-F1
#
_cell.length_a   1.000
_cell.length_b   1.000
_cell.length_c   1.000
_cell.angle_alpha   90.00
_cell.angle_beta   90.00
_cell.angle_gamma   90.00
#
_symmetry.space_group_name_H-M   'P 1'
#
loop_
_entity.id
_entity.type
_entity.pdbx_description
1 polymer ?
#
loop_
_entity_poly.entity_id
_entity_poly.type
_entity_poly.pdbx_seq_one_letter_code
_entity_poly.pdbx_strand_id
1 'polypeptide(L)' 'MRVITIKIDEELLERIDLSARKYGISRSELIRRAVIRYLSKLESEFVAEGTRSIVLKKRVGRE' A
#
# COMPACT_ATOMS: atom_id res chain seq x y z
N MET A 1 0.16 -10.47 -17.73
CA MET A 1 -0.56 -9.85 -16.58
C MET A 1 -1.63 -10.80 -16.10
N ARG A 2 -1.77 -11.03 -14.79
CA ARG A 2 -2.92 -11.77 -14.21
C ARG A 2 -4.01 -10.77 -13.81
N VAL A 3 -5.26 -11.11 -14.10
CA VAL A 3 -6.44 -10.34 -13.65
C VAL A 3 -6.91 -10.93 -12.32
N ILE A 4 -7.23 -10.06 -11.37
CA ILE A 4 -7.81 -10.44 -10.08
C ILE A 4 -9.13 -9.70 -9.90
N THR A 5 -10.08 -10.33 -9.20
CA THR A 5 -11.35 -9.70 -8.83
C THR A 5 -11.28 -9.29 -7.36
N ILE A 6 -11.66 -8.06 -7.06
CA ILE A 6 -11.71 -7.51 -5.69
C ILE A 6 -13.12 -6.99 -5.41
N LYS A 7 -13.56 -7.09 -4.16
CA LYS A 7 -14.76 -6.40 -3.68
C LYS A 7 -14.39 -4.98 -3.27
N ILE A 8 -15.22 -4.02 -3.64
CA ILE A 8 -14.98 -2.59 -3.48
C ILE A 8 -16.35 -1.89 -3.39
N ASP A 9 -16.45 -0.91 -2.51
CA ASP A 9 -17.64 -0.07 -2.38
C ASP A 9 -17.88 0.80 -3.62
N GLU A 10 -19.16 1.04 -3.94
CA GLU A 10 -19.60 1.80 -5.12
C GLU A 10 -18.95 3.21 -5.17
N GLU A 11 -18.92 3.92 -4.03
CA GLU A 11 -18.33 5.25 -3.92
C GLU A 11 -16.84 5.25 -4.30
N LEU A 12 -16.10 4.23 -3.86
CA LEU A 12 -14.68 4.12 -4.18
C LEU A 12 -14.48 3.79 -5.66
N LEU A 13 -15.34 2.95 -6.23
CA LEU A 13 -15.29 2.60 -7.65
C LEU A 13 -15.52 3.84 -8.53
N GLU A 14 -16.52 4.66 -8.19
CA GLU A 14 -16.81 5.92 -8.88
C GLU A 14 -15.61 6.87 -8.81
N ARG A 15 -15.02 7.03 -7.62
CA ARG A 15 -13.82 7.87 -7.43
C ARG A 15 -12.63 7.40 -8.25
N ILE A 16 -12.42 6.08 -8.35
CA ILE A 16 -11.37 5.49 -9.20
C ILE A 16 -11.65 5.80 -10.68
N ASP A 17 -12.89 5.65 -11.14
CA ASP A 17 -13.27 5.89 -12.54
C ASP A 17 -13.11 7.36 -12.92
N LEU A 18 -13.62 8.28 -12.08
CA LEU A 18 -13.46 9.72 -12.25
C LEU A 18 -11.98 10.13 -12.28
N SER A 19 -11.18 9.58 -11.38
CA SER A 19 -9.74 9.88 -11.34
C SER A 19 -9.03 9.33 -12.58
N ALA A 20 -9.33 8.11 -12.99
CA ALA A 20 -8.76 7.48 -14.18
C ALA A 20 -9.06 8.32 -15.44
N ARG A 21 -10.31 8.76 -15.61
CA ARG A 21 -10.72 9.68 -16.70
C ARG A 21 -10.00 11.02 -16.62
N LYS A 22 -9.97 11.64 -15.43
CA LYS A 22 -9.33 12.94 -15.21
C LYS A 22 -7.85 12.94 -15.62
N TYR A 23 -7.14 11.85 -15.37
CA TYR A 23 -5.72 11.72 -15.69
C TYR A 23 -5.45 11.01 -17.03
N GLY A 24 -6.48 10.62 -17.78
CA GLY A 24 -6.33 9.93 -19.07
C GLY A 24 -5.63 8.56 -18.97
N ILE A 25 -5.76 7.87 -17.82
CA ILE A 25 -5.13 6.55 -17.60
C ILE A 25 -6.20 5.47 -17.36
N SER A 26 -5.83 4.21 -17.55
CA SER A 26 -6.74 3.10 -17.24
C SER A 26 -6.94 2.94 -15.72
N ARG A 27 -8.11 2.44 -15.29
CA ARG A 27 -8.37 2.05 -13.90
C ARG A 27 -7.29 1.11 -13.37
N SER A 28 -6.90 0.12 -14.18
CA SER A 28 -5.85 -0.84 -13.84
C SER A 28 -4.51 -0.17 -13.57
N GLU A 29 -4.15 0.86 -14.33
CA GLU A 29 -2.91 1.63 -14.09
C GLU A 29 -3.00 2.45 -12.80
N LEU A 30 -4.12 3.13 -12.59
CA LEU A 30 -4.35 3.92 -11.38
C LEU A 30 -4.29 3.05 -10.12
N ILE A 31 -5.00 1.92 -10.12
CA ILE A 31 -5.01 0.98 -9.00
C ILE A 31 -3.60 0.43 -8.76
N ARG A 32 -2.87 0.06 -9.82
CA ARG A 32 -1.50 -0.46 -9.67
C ARG A 32 -0.57 0.56 -9.02
N ARG A 33 -0.62 1.82 -9.44
CA ARG A 33 0.17 2.90 -8.82
C ARG A 33 -0.19 3.12 -7.36
N ALA A 34 -1.49 3.08 -7.03
CA ALA A 34 -1.96 3.22 -5.66
C ALA A 34 -1.46 2.08 -4.77
N VAL A 35 -1.57 0.83 -5.24
CA VAL A 35 -1.09 -0.35 -4.50
C VAL A 35 0.42 -0.30 -4.30
N ILE A 36 1.21 0.01 -5.34
CA ILE A 36 2.67 0.14 -5.21
C ILE A 36 3.04 1.21 -4.19
N ARG A 37 2.42 2.39 -4.25
CA ARG A 37 2.68 3.47 -3.28
C ARG A 37 2.34 3.05 -1.85
N TYR A 38 1.22 2.36 -1.67
CA TYR A 38 0.80 1.91 -0.35
C TYR A 38 1.74 0.84 0.21
N LEU A 39 2.18 -0.13 -0.61
CA LEU A 39 3.16 -1.14 -0.23
C LEU A 39 4.51 -0.51 0.16
N SER A 40 5.05 0.42 -0.63
CA SER A 40 6.30 1.10 -0.28
C SER A 40 6.20 1.92 1.01
N LYS A 41 5.01 2.52 1.26
CA LYS A 41 4.74 3.21 2.52
C LYS A 41 4.74 2.23 3.69
N LEU A 42 4.06 1.09 3.56
CA LEU A 42 4.06 0.04 4.57
C LEU A 42 5.48 -0.46 4.85
N GLU A 43 6.25 -0.79 3.82
CA GLU A 43 7.64 -1.25 3.98
C GLU A 43 8.51 -0.23 4.73
N SER A 44 8.33 1.06 4.44
CA SER A 44 9.05 2.14 5.13
C SER A 44 8.63 2.28 6.59
N GLU A 45 7.33 2.15 6.88
CA GLU A 45 6.79 2.16 8.24
C GLU A 45 7.23 0.93 9.05
N PHE A 46 7.25 -0.25 8.43
CA PHE A 46 7.77 -1.47 9.05
C PHE A 46 9.27 -1.41 9.33
N VAL A 47 10.07 -0.69 8.53
CA VAL A 47 11.49 -0.44 8.86
C VAL A 47 11.62 0.47 10.09
N ALA A 48 10.72 1.44 10.25
CA ALA A 48 10.68 2.33 11.41
C ALA A 48 10.15 1.66 12.70
N GLU A 49 9.25 0.68 12.57
CA GLU A 49 8.76 -0.13 13.71
C GLU A 49 9.67 -1.33 14.01
N GLY A 50 10.35 -1.85 12.99
CA GLY A 50 11.39 -2.86 13.09
C GLY A 50 12.51 -2.38 14.00
N THR A 51 12.97 -1.13 13.87
CA THR A 51 13.97 -0.56 14.79
C THR A 51 13.49 -0.52 16.25
N ARG A 52 12.20 -0.33 16.54
CA ARG A 52 11.69 -0.44 17.93
C ARG A 52 11.74 -1.87 18.45
N SER A 53 11.40 -2.85 17.62
CA SER A 53 11.40 -4.26 18.02
C SER A 53 12.82 -4.85 18.15
N ILE A 54 13.77 -4.46 17.29
CA ILE A 54 15.16 -4.92 17.36
C ILE A 54 15.92 -4.23 18.53
N VAL A 55 15.64 -2.95 18.81
CA VAL A 55 16.29 -2.21 19.90
C VAL A 55 15.77 -2.66 21.28
N LEU A 56 14.49 -3.00 21.42
CA LEU A 56 13.94 -3.54 22.67
C LEU A 56 14.46 -4.96 22.97
N LYS A 57 14.62 -5.83 21.95
CA LYS A 57 15.19 -7.18 22.14
C LYS A 57 16.68 -7.18 22.51
N LYS A 58 17.45 -6.13 22.19
CA LYS A 58 18.90 -6.06 22.47
C LYS A 58 19.28 -5.70 23.91
N ARG A 59 18.34 -5.25 24.77
CA ARG A 59 18.63 -4.92 26.17
C ARG A 59 18.43 -6.09 27.16
N VAL A 60 17.74 -7.15 26.76
CA VAL A 60 17.41 -8.31 27.63
C VAL A 60 18.31 -9.51 27.30
N GLY A 61 19.61 -9.27 27.15
CA GLY A 61 20.54 -10.31 26.68
C GLY A 61 22.00 -10.02 27.00
N ARG A 62 22.27 -9.35 28.12
CA ARG A 62 23.59 -9.35 28.78
C ARG A 62 23.36 -9.62 30.25
N GLU A 63 23.16 -10.89 30.56
CA GLU A 63 23.47 -11.45 31.88
C GLU A 63 24.72 -12.32 31.73
#